data_AF-A0A1Y1LM01-F1
#
_entry.id   AF-A0A1Y1LM01-F1
#
_cell.length_a   1.000
_cell.length_b   1.000
_cell.length_c   1.000
_cell.angle_alpha   90.00
_cell.angle_beta   90.00
_cell.angle_gamma   90.00
#
_symmetry.space_group_name_H-M   'P 1'
#
loop_
_entity.id
_entity.type
_entity.pdbx_description
1 polymer ?
#
loop_
_entity_poly.entity_id
_entity_poly.type
_entity_poly.pdbx_seq_one_letter_code
_entity_poly.pdbx_strand_id
1 'polypeptide(L)'
;GNGLLISSGTTWKAHRKLIAPTFHLNILKGFIDLFNANSREVVKKLRQENGKTFDCHDHLSEATVEILLETVMGVSKKTQGKSGYDYAMAVMKMCAILHIRQVKIWLRPDWIFKFTKYQEKQKK
;
A
#
# COMPACT_ATOMS: atom_id res chain seq x y z
N GLY A 1 -12.70 -9.08 -7.21
CA GLY A 1 -13.49 -8.40 -8.25
C GLY A 1 -12.65 -8.21 -9.49
N ASN A 2 -13.24 -7.83 -10.63
CA ASN A 2 -12.55 -7.63 -11.91
C ASN A 2 -11.95 -6.21 -12.02
N GLY A 3 -10.88 -5.94 -11.28
CA GLY A 3 -10.23 -4.61 -11.19
C GLY A 3 -9.21 -4.32 -12.30
N LEU A 4 -8.69 -3.08 -12.35
CA LEU A 4 -7.75 -2.63 -13.40
C LEU A 4 -6.54 -3.55 -13.63
N LEU A 5 -6.02 -4.20 -12.59
CA LEU A 5 -4.85 -5.07 -12.67
C LEU A 5 -5.12 -6.43 -13.31
N ILE A 6 -6.38 -6.87 -13.32
CA ILE A 6 -6.77 -8.22 -13.77
C ILE A 6 -7.81 -8.21 -14.89
N SER A 7 -8.41 -7.06 -15.18
CA SER A 7 -9.34 -6.90 -16.29
C SER A 7 -8.61 -6.77 -17.62
N SER A 8 -9.29 -7.13 -18.70
CA SER A 8 -8.79 -7.04 -20.07
C SER A 8 -9.83 -6.38 -21.00
N GLY A 9 -9.44 -6.10 -22.24
CA GLY A 9 -10.33 -5.61 -23.29
C GLY A 9 -11.02 -4.28 -22.95
N THR A 10 -12.33 -4.22 -23.23
CA THR A 10 -13.15 -3.01 -23.05
C THR A 10 -13.27 -2.60 -21.58
N THR A 11 -13.36 -3.55 -20.66
CA THR A 11 -13.42 -3.30 -19.21
C THR A 11 -12.14 -2.63 -18.70
N TRP A 12 -10.96 -3.12 -19.12
CA TRP A 12 -9.69 -2.48 -18.79
C TRP A 12 -9.62 -1.05 -19.34
N LYS A 13 -10.03 -0.86 -20.60
CA LYS A 13 -10.01 0.45 -21.25
C LYS A 13 -10.91 1.45 -20.52
N ALA A 14 -12.09 1.01 -20.09
CA ALA A 14 -13.02 1.83 -19.31
C ALA A 14 -12.42 2.22 -17.94
N HIS A 15 -11.89 1.26 -17.18
CA HIS A 15 -11.26 1.52 -15.89
C HIS A 15 -10.05 2.45 -16.01
N ARG A 16 -9.20 2.25 -17.02
CA ARG A 16 -8.03 3.12 -17.26
C ARG A 16 -8.45 4.53 -17.63
N LYS A 17 -9.47 4.70 -18.47
CA LYS A 17 -9.99 6.02 -18.85
C LYS A 17 -10.53 6.79 -17.64
N LEU A 18 -11.17 6.09 -16.70
CA LEU A 18 -11.71 6.69 -15.48
C LEU A 18 -10.60 7.14 -14.52
N ILE A 19 -9.56 6.33 -14.35
CA ILE A 19 -8.51 6.53 -13.34
C ILE A 19 -7.40 7.47 -13.83
N ALA A 20 -7.02 7.41 -15.10
CA ALA A 20 -5.87 8.18 -15.62
C ALA A 20 -5.86 9.69 -15.29
N PRO A 21 -7.01 10.41 -15.28
CA PRO A 21 -7.02 11.83 -14.92
C PRO A 21 -6.56 12.13 -13.49
N THR A 22 -6.69 11.20 -12.54
CA THR A 22 -6.26 11.42 -11.15
C THR A 22 -4.74 11.50 -10.99
N PHE A 23 -4.00 10.99 -11.98
CA PHE A 23 -2.54 11.06 -12.05
C PHE A 23 -2.04 12.27 -12.85
N HIS A 24 -2.93 13.22 -13.17
CA HIS A 24 -2.53 14.46 -13.83
C HIS A 24 -1.66 15.32 -12.90
N LEU A 25 -0.65 15.98 -13.47
CA LEU A 25 0.42 16.66 -12.73
C LEU A 25 -0.09 17.73 -11.76
N ASN A 26 -1.21 18.39 -12.08
CA ASN A 26 -1.85 19.37 -11.19
C ASN A 26 -2.42 18.75 -9.90
N ILE A 27 -2.92 17.52 -9.97
CA ILE A 27 -3.40 16.79 -8.78
C ILE A 27 -2.19 16.36 -7.95
N LEU A 28 -1.15 15.84 -8.61
CA LEU A 28 0.09 15.43 -7.94
C LEU A 28 0.78 16.59 -7.21
N LYS A 29 0.75 17.80 -7.78
CA LYS A 29 1.25 19.01 -7.12
C LYS A 29 0.54 19.30 -5.78
N GLY A 30 -0.74 18.96 -5.67
CA GLY A 30 -1.50 19.09 -4.42
C GLY A 30 -0.99 18.18 -3.29
N PHE A 31 -0.19 17.15 -3.60
CA PHE A 31 0.38 16.23 -2.61
C PHE A 31 1.82 16.58 -2.19
N ILE A 32 2.44 17.63 -2.73
CA ILE A 32 3.84 17.98 -2.44
C ILE A 32 4.06 18.21 -0.94
N ASP A 33 3.17 18.92 -0.27
CA ASP A 33 3.31 19.19 1.17
C ASP A 33 3.22 17.92 2.01
N LEU A 34 2.36 16.99 1.60
CA LEU A 34 2.20 15.67 2.20
C LEU A 34 3.46 14.81 1.99
N PHE A 35 4.00 14.78 0.77
CA PHE A 35 5.25 14.07 0.48
C PHE A 35 6.41 14.63 1.31
N ASN A 36 6.50 15.96 1.42
CA ASN A 36 7.51 16.63 2.22
C ASN A 36 7.36 16.32 3.72
N ALA A 37 6.13 16.27 4.24
CA ALA A 37 5.86 15.93 5.63
C ALA A 37 6.25 14.48 5.96
N ASN A 38 5.81 13.52 5.13
CA ASN A 38 6.16 12.11 5.30
C ASN A 38 7.68 11.90 5.15
N SER A 39 8.33 12.54 4.17
CA SER A 39 9.78 12.43 3.96
C SER A 39 10.58 12.93 5.17
N ARG A 40 10.15 14.03 5.81
CA ARG A 40 10.78 14.52 7.04
C ARG A 40 10.66 13.53 8.20
N GLU A 41 9.51 12.86 8.33
CA GLU A 41 9.31 11.85 9.37
C GLU A 41 10.21 10.62 9.14
N VAL A 42 10.37 10.18 7.89
CA VAL A 42 11.32 9.12 7.53
C VAL A 42 12.73 9.51 7.90
N VAL A 43 13.19 10.70 7.52
CA VAL A 43 14.53 11.18 7.89
C VAL A 43 14.73 11.19 9.40
N LYS A 44 13.70 11.56 10.17
CA LYS A 44 13.74 11.52 11.63
C LYS A 44 13.90 10.09 12.17
N LYS A 45 13.21 9.10 11.60
CA LYS A 45 13.37 7.67 11.95
C LYS A 45 14.78 7.17 11.60
N LEU A 46 15.25 7.44 10.38
CA LEU A 46 16.57 7.01 9.91
C LEU A 46 17.72 7.59 10.74
N ARG A 47 17.58 8.81 11.26
CA ARG A 47 18.58 9.41 12.16
C ARG A 47 18.79 8.62 13.45
N GLN A 48 17.82 7.81 13.89
CA GLN A 48 17.93 7.00 15.10
C GLN A 48 18.88 5.81 14.94
N GLU A 49 19.17 5.39 13.70
CA GLU A 49 20.10 4.30 13.39
C GLU A 49 21.57 4.67 13.66
N ASN A 50 21.83 5.95 13.95
CA ASN A 50 23.07 6.49 14.53
C ASN A 50 24.37 6.06 13.80
N GLY A 51 24.36 6.17 12.47
CA GLY A 51 25.55 5.93 11.63
C GLY A 51 25.89 4.46 11.37
N LYS A 52 25.05 3.52 11.82
CA LYS A 52 25.21 2.10 11.50
C LYS A 52 24.79 1.81 10.07
N THR A 53 25.31 0.73 9.49
CA THR A 53 24.72 0.15 8.28
C THR A 53 23.44 -0.59 8.68
N PHE A 54 22.33 -0.27 8.04
CA PHE A 54 21.04 -0.91 8.27
C PHE A 54 20.27 -1.04 6.95
N ASP A 55 19.28 -1.92 6.94
CA ASP A 55 18.36 -2.02 5.81
C ASP A 55 17.27 -0.96 5.92
N CYS A 56 17.22 -0.03 4.95
CA CYS A 56 16.22 1.03 4.91
C CYS A 56 14.86 0.56 4.37
N HIS A 57 14.76 -0.68 3.86
CA HIS A 57 13.57 -1.22 3.24
C HIS A 57 12.32 -1.05 4.12
N ASP A 58 12.42 -1.36 5.41
CA ASP A 58 11.27 -1.28 6.31
C ASP A 58 10.81 0.16 6.53
N HIS A 59 11.75 1.09 6.71
CA HIS A 59 11.47 2.53 6.86
C HIS A 59 10.84 3.13 5.60
N LEU A 60 11.36 2.78 4.42
CA LEU A 60 10.84 3.26 3.13
C LEU A 60 9.49 2.61 2.78
N SER A 61 9.31 1.33 3.13
CA SER A 61 8.04 0.62 2.93
C SER A 61 6.94 1.22 3.79
N GLU A 62 7.23 1.51 5.06
CA GLU A 62 6.30 2.20 5.96
C GLU A 62 5.91 3.58 5.40
N ALA A 63 6.89 4.37 4.96
CA ALA A 63 6.65 5.68 4.36
C ALA A 63 5.76 5.61 3.10
N THR A 64 6.02 4.62 2.25
CA THR A 64 5.23 4.41 1.03
C THR A 64 3.79 4.07 1.37
N VAL A 65 3.58 3.25 2.40
CA VAL A 65 2.25 2.93 2.92
C VAL A 65 1.56 4.19 3.45
N GLU A 66 2.22 4.97 4.30
CA GLU A 66 1.66 6.20 4.88
C GLU A 66 1.27 7.21 3.79
N ILE A 67 2.15 7.44 2.81
CA ILE A 67 1.86 8.31 1.66
C ILE A 67 0.66 7.80 0.86
N LEU A 68 0.57 6.49 0.61
CA LEU A 68 -0.54 5.90 -0.15
C LEU A 68 -1.87 6.06 0.60
N LEU A 69 -1.86 5.83 1.92
CA LEU A 69 -3.02 6.02 2.78
C LEU A 69 -3.51 7.47 2.77
N GLU A 70 -2.60 8.42 2.87
CA GLU A 70 -2.97 9.84 2.93
C GLU A 70 -3.40 10.39 1.56
N THR A 71 -2.75 9.99 0.47
CA THR A 71 -3.05 10.49 -0.88
C THR A 71 -4.22 9.79 -1.57
N VAL A 72 -4.24 8.45 -1.56
CA VAL A 72 -5.23 7.65 -2.30
C VAL A 72 -6.49 7.44 -1.47
N MET A 73 -6.32 7.16 -0.17
CA MET A 73 -7.46 6.87 0.71
C MET A 73 -7.97 8.12 1.44
N GLY A 74 -7.21 9.22 1.44
CA GLY A 74 -7.54 10.42 2.21
C GLY A 74 -7.50 10.19 3.72
N VAL A 75 -6.79 9.16 4.19
CA VAL A 75 -6.74 8.75 5.59
C VAL A 75 -5.38 9.10 6.18
N SER A 76 -5.36 9.97 7.18
CA SER A 76 -4.16 10.25 7.97
C SER A 76 -4.27 9.67 9.37
N LYS A 77 -3.17 9.08 9.85
CA LYS A 77 -3.00 8.56 11.21
C LYS A 77 -3.24 9.62 12.30
N LYS A 78 -3.08 10.90 11.95
CA LYS A 78 -3.26 12.03 12.88
C LYS A 78 -4.71 12.52 12.98
N THR A 79 -5.51 12.29 11.95
CA THR A 79 -6.81 12.97 11.77
C THR A 79 -8.00 12.02 11.79
N GLN A 80 -7.78 10.74 11.46
CA GLN A 80 -8.83 9.72 11.45
C GLN A 80 -8.77 8.88 12.73
N GLY A 81 -9.94 8.60 13.33
CA GLY A 81 -10.06 7.67 14.45
C GLY A 81 -9.60 6.25 14.08
N LYS A 82 -9.49 5.38 15.08
CA LYS A 82 -8.93 4.01 14.95
C LYS A 82 -9.50 3.22 13.76
N SER A 83 -10.80 3.32 13.49
CA SER A 83 -11.49 2.46 12.50
C SER A 83 -11.07 2.69 11.03
N GLY A 84 -10.93 3.94 10.59
CA GLY A 84 -10.56 4.26 9.20
C GLY A 84 -9.12 3.86 8.87
N TYR A 85 -8.21 4.13 9.83
CA TYR A 85 -6.81 3.70 9.74
C TYR A 85 -6.68 2.17 9.79
N ASP A 86 -7.43 1.50 10.68
CA ASP A 86 -7.40 0.04 10.81
C ASP A 86 -7.89 -0.65 9.51
N TYR A 87 -8.95 -0.13 8.87
CA TYR A 87 -9.40 -0.63 7.57
C TYR A 87 -8.31 -0.50 6.51
N ALA A 88 -7.67 0.67 6.44
CA ALA A 88 -6.66 0.92 5.42
C ALA A 88 -5.38 0.08 5.65
N MET A 89 -5.00 -0.14 6.91
CA MET A 89 -3.96 -1.10 7.29
C MET A 89 -4.33 -2.54 6.95
N ALA A 90 -5.59 -2.94 7.09
CA ALA A 90 -6.07 -4.26 6.68
C ALA A 90 -5.93 -4.46 5.16
N VAL A 91 -6.27 -3.45 4.35
CA VAL A 91 -6.06 -3.47 2.89
C VAL A 91 -4.58 -3.68 2.55
N MET A 92 -3.67 -2.98 3.22
CA MET A 92 -2.23 -3.13 2.98
C MET A 92 -1.70 -4.52 3.38
N LYS A 93 -2.18 -5.08 4.50
CA LYS A 93 -1.87 -6.47 4.88
C LYS A 93 -2.37 -7.46 3.83
N MET A 94 -3.55 -7.24 3.28
CA MET A 94 -4.09 -8.06 2.20
C MET A 94 -3.22 -7.97 0.93
N CYS A 95 -2.76 -6.77 0.55
CA CYS A 95 -1.83 -6.58 -0.56
C CYS A 95 -0.52 -7.35 -0.36
N ALA A 96 0.04 -7.35 0.86
CA ALA A 96 1.25 -8.12 1.17
C ALA A 96 1.03 -9.64 1.02
N ILE A 97 -0.13 -10.16 1.48
CA ILE A 97 -0.50 -11.58 1.30
C ILE A 97 -0.64 -11.92 -0.18
N LEU A 98 -1.30 -11.06 -0.96
CA LEU A 98 -1.44 -11.25 -2.42
C LEU A 98 -0.07 -11.27 -3.11
N HIS A 99 0.83 -10.36 -2.75
CA HIS A 99 2.19 -10.33 -3.29
C HIS A 99 2.94 -11.64 -3.00
N ILE A 100 2.88 -12.15 -1.78
CA ILE A 100 3.51 -13.43 -1.41
C ILE A 100 2.93 -14.59 -2.23
N ARG A 101 1.61 -14.62 -2.46
CA ARG A 101 0.95 -15.64 -3.29
C ARG A 101 1.34 -15.54 -4.77
N GLN A 102 1.63 -14.34 -5.26
CA GLN A 102 2.11 -14.14 -6.64
C GLN A 102 3.54 -14.64 -6.83
N VAL A 103 4.43 -14.34 -5.88
CA VAL A 103 5.86 -14.70 -5.94
C VAL A 103 6.08 -16.19 -5.65
N LYS A 104 5.40 -16.75 -4.64
CA LYS A 104 5.55 -18.17 -4.26
C LYS A 104 4.54 -19.01 -5.02
N ILE A 105 4.97 -19.62 -6.12
CA ILE A 105 4.12 -20.44 -7.01
C ILE A 105 3.38 -21.56 -6.25
N TRP A 106 4.01 -22.17 -5.24
CA TRP A 106 3.40 -23.22 -4.42
C TRP A 106 2.28 -22.71 -3.48
N LEU A 107 2.18 -21.40 -3.23
CA LEU A 107 1.08 -20.80 -2.45
C LEU A 107 -0.09 -20.32 -3.33
N ARG A 108 -0.03 -20.55 -4.65
CA ARG A 108 -1.12 -20.22 -5.57
C ARG A 108 -2.34 -21.14 -5.39
N PRO A 109 -2.17 -22.48 -5.30
CA PRO A 109 -3.32 -23.37 -5.11
C PRO A 109 -4.00 -23.13 -3.76
N ASP A 110 -5.33 -22.91 -3.79
CA ASP A 110 -6.08 -22.53 -2.59
C ASP A 110 -6.03 -23.57 -1.47
N TRP A 111 -5.89 -24.86 -1.82
CA TRP A 111 -5.79 -25.94 -0.85
C TRP A 111 -4.50 -25.85 -0.04
N ILE A 112 -3.34 -25.66 -0.68
CA ILE A 112 -2.05 -25.47 0.00
C ILE A 112 -2.10 -24.21 0.85
N PHE A 113 -2.63 -23.12 0.30
CA PHE A 113 -2.71 -21.84 1.01
C PHE A 113 -3.59 -21.94 2.27
N LYS A 114 -4.70 -22.69 2.23
CA LYS A 114 -5.59 -22.90 3.38
C LYS A 114 -4.89 -23.50 4.60
N PHE A 115 -3.84 -24.30 4.41
CA PHE A 115 -3.06 -24.90 5.50
C PHE A 115 -1.90 -24.01 5.99
N THR A 116 -1.77 -22.79 5.46
CA THR A 116 -0.66 -21.89 5.82
C THR A 116 -1.09 -20.83 6.82
N LYS A 117 -0.14 -20.35 7.64
CA LYS A 117 -0.33 -19.24 8.59
C LYS A 117 -0.78 -17.93 7.93
N TYR A 118 -0.61 -17.79 6.62
CA TYR A 118 -1.07 -16.62 5.87
C TYR A 118 -2.60 -16.56 5.74
N GLN A 119 -3.28 -17.71 5.73
CA GLN A 119 -4.75 -17.76 5.67
C GLN A 119 -5.40 -17.28 6.97
N GLU A 120 -4.82 -17.59 8.12
CA GLU A 120 -5.28 -17.08 9.42
C GLU A 120 -5.14 -15.55 9.50
N LYS A 121 -4.05 -15.00 8.93
CA LYS A 121 -3.85 -13.56 8.81
C LYS A 121 -4.77 -12.89 7.78
N GLN A 122 -5.29 -13.62 6.80
CA GLN A 122 -6.25 -13.11 5.82
C GLN A 122 -7.68 -13.06 6.37
N LYS A 123 -8.04 -13.94 7.32
CA LYS A 123 -9.37 -13.99 7.94
C LYS A 123 -9.58 -12.98 9.08
N LYS A 124 -8.49 -12.43 9.63
CA LYS A 124 -8.49 -11.40 10.69
C LYS A 124 -8.40 -10.00 10.08
#